data_AF-E4YSP5-F1
#
_entry.id   AF-E4YSP5-F1
#
_cell.length_a   1.000
_cell.length_b   1.000
_cell.length_c   1.000
_cell.angle_alpha   90.00
_cell.angle_beta   90.00
_cell.angle_gamma   90.00
#
_symmetry.space_group_name_H-M   'P 1'
#
loop_
_entity.id
_entity.type
_entity.pdbx_description
1 polymer ?
#
loop_
_entity_poly.entity_id
_entity_poly.type
_entity_poly.pdbx_seq_one_letter_code
_entity_poly.pdbx_strand_id
1 'polypeptide(L)'
;LHKKLRSFDQAFDFLKPRTRLCFTRDFFSPAIDYELGQSEKGFSFLFNEARFHYLSGSLIPRTVLDDDYFKKFLDENKEENFLQLARCQPYYGCFTFGPLLCSLPNEGTKCLLTIGDNKVRIRFFLQNAFEATLSIRHIAFASVSTDSISMKLQLKPDFPKISSITFATSDVQVISSMISSMLDPF
;
A
#
# COMPACT_ATOMS: atom_id res chain seq x y z
N LEU A 1 -1.05 -10.83 -10.61
CA LEU A 1 -0.71 -9.74 -11.56
C LEU A 1 -1.75 -8.65 -11.40
N HIS A 2 -1.41 -7.64 -10.62
CA HIS A 2 -2.18 -6.41 -10.55
C HIS A 2 -1.75 -5.47 -11.69
N LYS A 3 -2.69 -4.69 -12.22
CA LYS A 3 -2.40 -3.63 -13.19
C LYS A 3 -3.29 -2.44 -12.92
N LYS A 4 -2.68 -1.26 -12.80
CA LYS A 4 -3.41 0.01 -12.78
C LYS A 4 -3.84 0.33 -14.22
N LEU A 5 -5.14 0.45 -14.43
CA LEU A 5 -5.71 0.83 -15.72
C LEU A 5 -5.63 2.34 -15.90
N ARG A 6 -5.26 2.79 -17.10
CA ARG A 6 -5.19 4.23 -17.41
C ARG A 6 -6.51 4.79 -17.95
N SER A 7 -7.37 3.92 -18.48
CA SER A 7 -8.72 4.25 -18.92
C SER A 7 -9.64 3.05 -18.75
N PHE A 8 -10.94 3.31 -18.73
CA PHE A 8 -11.98 2.27 -18.72
C PHE A 8 -11.96 1.42 -19.98
N ASP A 9 -11.62 2.00 -21.14
CA ASP A 9 -11.60 1.28 -22.41
C ASP A 9 -10.59 0.12 -22.40
N GLN A 10 -9.47 0.29 -21.69
CA GLN A 10 -8.50 -0.78 -21.48
C GLN A 10 -9.07 -1.94 -20.66
N ALA A 11 -10.06 -1.71 -19.79
CA ALA A 11 -10.59 -2.74 -18.92
C ALA A 11 -11.16 -3.92 -19.72
N PHE A 12 -11.88 -3.66 -20.81
CA PHE A 12 -12.54 -4.69 -21.62
C PHE A 12 -11.55 -5.64 -22.27
N ASP A 13 -10.38 -5.17 -22.67
CA ASP A 13 -9.31 -6.01 -23.24
C ASP A 13 -8.61 -6.90 -22.18
N PHE A 14 -8.69 -6.53 -20.89
CA PHE A 14 -8.04 -7.25 -19.78
C PHE A 14 -8.97 -8.18 -18.99
N LEU A 15 -10.28 -8.14 -19.25
CA LEU A 15 -11.29 -8.98 -18.60
C LEU A 15 -11.25 -10.43 -19.11
N LYS A 16 -10.18 -11.15 -18.75
CA LYS A 16 -10.15 -12.62 -18.82
C LYS A 16 -11.10 -13.18 -17.75
N PRO A 17 -11.60 -14.43 -17.89
CA PRO A 17 -12.58 -15.04 -16.97
C PRO A 17 -12.18 -15.11 -15.48
N ARG A 18 -10.94 -14.75 -15.12
CA ARG A 18 -10.42 -14.73 -13.75
C ARG A 18 -9.90 -13.35 -13.31
N THR A 19 -10.06 -12.32 -14.13
CA THR A 19 -9.69 -10.95 -13.79
C THR A 19 -10.84 -10.29 -13.04
N ARG A 20 -10.55 -9.66 -11.90
CA ARG A 20 -11.51 -8.82 -11.19
C ARG A 20 -11.12 -7.36 -11.38
N LEU A 21 -12.10 -6.50 -11.59
CA LEU A 21 -11.91 -5.05 -11.53
C LEU A 21 -12.12 -4.61 -10.08
N CYS A 22 -11.17 -3.84 -9.57
CA CYS A 22 -11.21 -3.29 -8.23
C CYS A 22 -11.14 -1.77 -8.34
N PHE A 23 -12.07 -1.08 -7.69
CA PHE A 23 -11.98 0.34 -7.43
C PHE A 23 -11.32 0.53 -6.07
N THR A 24 -10.23 1.28 -6.03
CA THR A 24 -9.46 1.57 -4.81
C THR A 24 -8.92 2.99 -4.91
N ARG A 25 -8.53 3.57 -3.77
CA ARG A 25 -7.93 4.90 -3.76
C ARG A 25 -6.68 4.94 -4.62
N ASP A 26 -6.43 6.08 -5.23
CA ASP A 26 -5.20 6.38 -5.95
C ASP A 26 -4.57 7.69 -5.47
N PHE A 27 -4.92 8.07 -4.25
CA PHE A 27 -4.44 9.28 -3.58
C PHE A 27 -3.81 8.92 -2.24
N PHE A 28 -2.81 9.71 -1.85
CA PHE A 28 -2.12 9.56 -0.57
C PHE A 28 -2.29 10.80 0.33
N SER A 29 -3.01 11.83 -0.14
CA SER A 29 -3.22 13.07 0.59
C SER A 29 -4.35 12.94 1.63
N PRO A 30 -4.11 13.28 2.91
CA PRO A 30 -5.16 13.36 3.92
C PRO A 30 -6.26 14.38 3.59
N ALA A 31 -5.93 15.45 2.86
CA ALA A 31 -6.91 16.44 2.45
C ALA A 31 -7.95 15.86 1.47
N ILE A 32 -7.50 15.03 0.52
CA ILE A 32 -8.38 14.34 -0.42
C ILE A 32 -9.25 13.30 0.32
N ASP A 33 -8.68 12.57 1.29
CA ASP A 33 -9.44 11.64 2.14
C ASP A 33 -10.56 12.36 2.92
N TYR A 34 -10.25 13.53 3.48
CA TYR A 34 -11.21 14.36 4.21
C TYR A 34 -12.33 14.89 3.29
N GLU A 35 -11.97 15.45 2.13
CA GLU A 35 -12.92 15.98 1.15
C GLU A 35 -13.85 14.90 0.61
N LEU A 36 -13.30 13.74 0.22
CA LEU A 36 -14.09 12.61 -0.27
C LEU A 36 -15.10 12.14 0.79
N GLY A 37 -14.68 12.12 2.06
CA GLY A 37 -15.52 11.76 3.19
C GLY A 37 -16.66 12.74 3.50
N GLN A 38 -16.71 13.92 2.88
CA GLN A 38 -17.82 14.88 3.07
C GLN A 38 -19.09 14.47 2.31
N SER A 39 -18.97 13.54 1.35
CA SER A 39 -20.11 13.01 0.60
C SER A 39 -20.50 11.62 1.10
N GLU A 40 -21.79 11.27 1.06
CA GLU A 40 -22.29 9.94 1.45
C GLU A 40 -21.59 8.82 0.66
N LYS A 41 -21.45 8.98 -0.67
CA LYS A 41 -20.81 8.00 -1.53
C LYS A 41 -19.31 7.86 -1.24
N GLY A 42 -18.62 8.98 -1.04
CA GLY A 42 -17.20 8.98 -0.73
C GLY A 42 -16.91 8.41 0.66
N PHE A 43 -17.74 8.74 1.66
CA PHE A 43 -17.68 8.12 2.98
C PHE A 43 -17.87 6.60 2.88
N SER A 44 -18.92 6.13 2.19
CA SER A 44 -19.19 4.70 2.02
C SER A 44 -18.03 3.98 1.32
N PHE A 45 -17.41 4.62 0.32
CA PHE A 45 -16.22 4.11 -0.34
C PHE A 45 -15.05 3.95 0.65
N LEU A 46 -14.73 5.01 1.42
CA LEU A 46 -13.64 5.01 2.39
C LEU A 46 -13.85 3.98 3.51
N PHE A 47 -15.07 3.88 4.03
CA PHE A 47 -15.43 2.89 5.05
C PHE A 47 -15.26 1.47 4.52
N ASN A 48 -15.82 1.15 3.35
CA ASN A 48 -15.73 -0.20 2.77
C ASN A 48 -14.28 -0.59 2.47
N GLU A 49 -13.47 0.33 1.97
CA GLU A 49 -12.04 0.11 1.75
C GLU A 49 -11.31 -0.15 3.08
N ALA A 50 -11.51 0.70 4.10
CA ALA A 50 -10.90 0.53 5.42
C ALA A 50 -11.30 -0.81 6.07
N ARG A 51 -12.59 -1.16 6.00
CA ARG A 51 -13.13 -2.43 6.48
C ARG A 51 -12.50 -3.62 5.76
N PHE A 52 -12.36 -3.56 4.43
CA PHE A 52 -11.69 -4.60 3.66
C PHE A 52 -10.23 -4.80 4.10
N HIS A 53 -9.49 -3.70 4.30
CA HIS A 53 -8.11 -3.78 4.77
C HIS A 53 -7.99 -4.32 6.20
N TYR A 54 -8.91 -3.97 7.08
CA TYR A 54 -8.96 -4.53 8.44
C TYR A 54 -9.23 -6.04 8.42
N LEU A 55 -10.29 -6.48 7.73
CA LEU A 55 -10.68 -7.89 7.66
C LEU A 55 -9.65 -8.77 6.93
N SER A 56 -8.87 -8.19 6.01
CA SER A 56 -7.78 -8.90 5.33
C SER A 56 -6.47 -8.89 6.10
N GLY A 57 -6.38 -8.20 7.24
CA GLY A 57 -5.16 -8.06 8.05
C GLY A 57 -4.12 -7.08 7.48
N SER A 58 -4.49 -6.28 6.48
CA SER A 58 -3.63 -5.23 5.89
C SER A 58 -3.61 -3.95 6.73
N LEU A 59 -4.74 -3.62 7.38
CA LEU A 59 -4.84 -2.55 8.37
C LEU A 59 -4.67 -3.17 9.75
N ILE A 60 -3.49 -2.97 10.34
CA ILE A 60 -3.12 -3.65 11.59
C ILE A 60 -3.40 -2.71 12.76
N PRO A 61 -4.27 -3.10 13.71
CA PRO A 61 -4.51 -2.31 14.91
C PRO A 61 -3.22 -2.12 15.69
N ARG A 62 -3.00 -0.90 16.20
CA ARG A 62 -1.82 -0.55 17.00
C ARG A 62 -1.81 -1.28 18.33
N THR A 63 -2.99 -1.54 18.88
CA THR A 63 -3.17 -2.18 20.18
C THR A 63 -4.28 -3.24 20.12
N VAL A 64 -4.27 -4.16 21.09
CA VAL A 64 -5.38 -5.10 21.28
C VAL A 64 -6.70 -4.36 21.54
N LEU A 65 -6.63 -3.23 22.27
CA LEU A 65 -7.81 -2.40 22.54
C LEU A 65 -8.39 -1.78 21.25
N ASP A 66 -7.54 -1.33 20.33
CA ASP A 66 -8.00 -0.83 19.03
C ASP A 66 -8.68 -1.95 18.22
N ASP A 67 -8.15 -3.17 18.29
CA ASP A 67 -8.76 -4.35 17.65
C ASP A 67 -10.14 -4.67 18.23
N ASP A 68 -10.29 -4.62 19.56
CA ASP A 68 -11.57 -4.80 20.24
C ASP A 68 -12.57 -3.69 19.84
N TYR A 69 -12.11 -2.44 19.71
CA TYR A 69 -12.96 -1.35 19.23
C TYR A 69 -13.37 -1.53 17.77
N PHE A 70 -12.49 -1.97 16.88
CA PHE A 70 -12.87 -2.26 15.50
C PHE A 70 -13.97 -3.31 15.42
N LYS A 71 -13.80 -4.43 16.14
CA LYS A 71 -14.83 -5.49 16.22
C LYS A 71 -16.15 -4.94 16.73
N LYS A 72 -16.11 -4.22 17.85
CA LYS A 72 -17.30 -3.58 18.43
C LYS A 72 -18.01 -2.65 17.44
N PHE A 73 -17.26 -1.78 16.74
CA PHE A 73 -17.86 -0.84 15.80
C PHE A 73 -18.45 -1.54 14.57
N LEU A 74 -17.88 -2.67 14.12
CA LEU A 74 -18.48 -3.48 13.08
C LEU A 74 -19.78 -4.14 13.56
N ASP A 75 -19.78 -4.74 14.75
CA ASP A 75 -20.94 -5.43 15.31
C ASP A 75 -22.11 -4.46 15.57
N GLU A 76 -21.79 -3.22 16.00
CA GLU A 76 -22.78 -2.16 16.28
C GLU A 76 -23.13 -1.31 15.05
N ASN A 77 -22.59 -1.60 13.86
CA ASN A 77 -22.73 -0.80 12.63
C ASN A 77 -22.38 0.70 12.81
N LYS A 78 -21.34 0.98 13.60
CA LYS A 78 -20.82 2.34 13.84
C LYS A 78 -19.73 2.71 12.83
N GLU A 79 -20.13 2.88 11.57
CA GLU A 79 -19.21 3.12 10.45
C GLU A 79 -18.32 4.36 10.64
N GLU A 80 -18.87 5.44 11.19
CA GLU A 80 -18.12 6.68 11.41
C GLU A 80 -17.01 6.48 12.46
N ASN A 81 -17.34 5.85 13.59
CA ASN A 81 -16.35 5.52 14.62
C ASN A 81 -15.29 4.57 14.09
N PHE A 82 -15.69 3.57 13.27
CA PHE A 82 -14.77 2.67 12.62
C PHE A 82 -13.78 3.43 11.73
N LEU A 83 -14.29 4.31 10.84
CA LEU A 83 -13.43 5.05 9.90
C LEU A 83 -12.52 6.05 10.62
N GLN A 84 -13.02 6.72 11.66
CA GLN A 84 -12.20 7.60 12.50
C GLN A 84 -11.06 6.83 13.18
N LEU A 85 -11.35 5.65 13.76
CA LEU A 85 -10.32 4.81 14.35
C LEU A 85 -9.33 4.32 13.29
N ALA A 86 -9.82 3.89 12.11
CA ALA A 86 -9.01 3.45 10.99
C ALA A 86 -7.99 4.51 10.56
N ARG A 87 -8.41 5.77 10.43
CA ARG A 87 -7.53 6.92 10.09
C ARG A 87 -6.38 7.13 11.08
N CYS A 88 -6.55 6.70 12.34
CA CYS A 88 -5.51 6.79 13.37
C CYS A 88 -4.54 5.60 13.37
N GLN A 89 -4.84 4.53 12.62
CA GLN A 89 -4.02 3.34 12.59
C GLN A 89 -2.81 3.47 11.66
N PRO A 90 -1.69 2.82 12.01
CA PRO A 90 -0.62 2.59 11.05
C PRO A 90 -1.16 1.89 9.80
N TYR A 91 -0.58 2.20 8.64
CA TYR A 91 -0.94 1.59 7.34
C TYR A 91 -2.33 1.95 6.77
N TYR A 92 -3.10 2.84 7.41
CA TYR A 92 -4.31 3.38 6.79
C TYR A 92 -3.99 4.06 5.45
N GLY A 93 -4.81 3.77 4.44
CA GLY A 93 -4.61 4.26 3.07
C GLY A 93 -3.34 3.75 2.39
N CYS A 94 -2.68 2.71 2.94
CA CYS A 94 -1.49 2.11 2.35
C CYS A 94 -1.82 0.80 1.61
N PHE A 95 -1.03 0.50 0.59
CA PHE A 95 -1.11 -0.74 -0.17
C PHE A 95 -0.01 -1.69 0.27
N THR A 96 -0.37 -2.93 0.63
CA THR A 96 0.59 -3.96 1.02
C THR A 96 0.70 -5.03 -0.06
N PHE A 97 1.93 -5.31 -0.47
CA PHE A 97 2.30 -6.32 -1.45
C PHE A 97 3.11 -7.42 -0.77
N GLY A 98 2.84 -8.67 -1.13
CA GLY A 98 3.67 -9.82 -0.76
C GLY A 98 2.87 -11.09 -0.46
N PRO A 99 3.56 -12.16 -0.02
CA PRO A 99 5.00 -12.21 0.24
C PRO A 99 5.83 -12.03 -1.05
N LEU A 100 6.93 -11.27 -0.95
CA LEU A 100 7.86 -11.00 -2.05
C LEU A 100 9.31 -11.18 -1.60
N LEU A 101 10.25 -11.27 -2.54
CA LEU A 101 11.68 -11.37 -2.24
C LEU A 101 12.34 -10.01 -2.37
N CYS A 102 13.28 -9.69 -1.50
CA CYS A 102 14.05 -8.45 -1.57
C CYS A 102 15.54 -8.66 -1.31
N SER A 103 16.34 -7.68 -1.72
CA SER A 103 17.81 -7.68 -1.57
C SER A 103 18.29 -7.37 -0.15
N LEU A 104 17.38 -7.15 0.81
CA LEU A 104 17.71 -6.77 2.18
C LEU A 104 17.07 -7.72 3.22
N PRO A 105 17.71 -7.95 4.38
CA PRO A 105 19.09 -7.61 4.67
C PRO A 105 20.08 -8.46 3.84
N ASN A 106 19.60 -9.57 3.26
CA ASN A 106 20.35 -10.41 2.32
C ASN A 106 19.50 -10.67 1.07
N GLU A 107 20.16 -10.99 -0.04
CA GLU A 107 19.48 -11.41 -1.27
C GLU A 107 18.49 -12.55 -1.04
N GLY A 108 17.31 -12.43 -1.64
CA GLY A 108 16.25 -13.44 -1.52
C GLY A 108 15.49 -13.44 -0.19
N THR A 109 15.62 -12.40 0.65
CA THR A 109 14.86 -12.33 1.90
C THR A 109 13.37 -12.11 1.61
N LYS A 110 12.50 -12.94 2.20
CA LYS A 110 11.04 -12.76 2.11
C LYS A 110 10.57 -11.58 2.95
N CYS A 111 9.71 -10.74 2.38
CA CYS A 111 9.13 -9.59 3.08
C CYS A 111 7.72 -9.23 2.59
N LEU A 112 7.09 -8.28 3.29
CA LEU A 112 5.96 -7.48 2.80
C LEU A 112 6.44 -6.07 2.48
N LEU A 113 5.97 -5.52 1.37
CA LEU A 113 6.21 -4.14 0.97
C LEU A 113 4.92 -3.35 1.13
N THR A 114 4.91 -2.33 1.98
CA THR A 114 3.76 -1.45 2.17
C THR A 114 4.08 -0.03 1.70
N ILE A 115 3.22 0.53 0.86
CA ILE A 115 3.40 1.83 0.20
C ILE A 115 2.23 2.75 0.54
N GLY A 116 2.55 3.94 1.03
CA GLY A 116 1.58 4.98 1.36
C GLY A 116 2.04 5.84 2.53
N ASP A 117 1.30 6.91 2.83
CA ASP A 117 1.69 7.90 3.85
C ASP A 117 3.11 8.47 3.59
N ASN A 118 3.41 8.76 2.31
CA ASN A 118 4.71 9.25 1.84
C ASN A 118 5.90 8.37 2.30
N LYS A 119 5.66 7.08 2.50
CA LYS A 119 6.64 6.12 2.99
C LYS A 119 6.53 4.80 2.25
N VAL A 120 7.66 4.11 2.21
CA VAL A 120 7.78 2.70 1.84
C VAL A 120 8.23 1.94 3.08
N ARG A 121 7.47 0.95 3.50
CA ARG A 121 7.75 0.12 4.68
C ARG A 121 8.01 -1.31 4.21
N ILE A 122 9.08 -1.92 4.72
CA ILE A 122 9.51 -3.27 4.37
C ILE A 122 9.51 -4.10 5.65
N ARG A 123 8.58 -5.04 5.77
CA ARG A 123 8.51 -5.95 6.91
C ARG A 123 9.14 -7.29 6.55
N PHE A 124 10.26 -7.63 7.20
CA PHE A 124 11.01 -8.83 6.87
C PHE A 124 10.48 -10.04 7.64
N PHE A 125 10.31 -11.17 6.93
CA PHE A 125 9.95 -12.45 7.54
C PHE A 125 11.22 -13.17 8.01
N LEU A 126 11.74 -12.71 9.15
CA LEU A 126 12.92 -13.28 9.82
C LEU A 126 12.53 -13.76 11.22
N GLN A 127 13.40 -14.54 11.87
CA GLN A 127 13.17 -15.02 13.25
C GLN A 127 12.86 -13.87 14.22
N ASN A 128 13.49 -12.71 14.02
CA ASN A 128 13.14 -11.45 14.67
C ASN A 128 12.51 -10.54 13.63
N ALA A 129 11.17 -10.54 13.56
CA ALA A 129 10.44 -9.67 12.65
C ALA A 129 10.82 -8.21 12.92
N PHE A 130 11.31 -7.52 11.91
CA PHE A 130 11.60 -6.09 11.97
C PHE A 130 11.07 -5.40 10.72
N GLU A 131 10.81 -4.10 10.84
CA GLU A 131 10.31 -3.27 9.76
C GLU A 131 11.28 -2.12 9.48
N ALA A 132 11.72 -2.01 8.23
CA ALA A 132 12.44 -0.83 7.75
C ALA A 132 11.43 0.17 7.17
N THR A 133 11.53 1.44 7.57
CA THR A 133 10.70 2.52 7.02
C THR A 133 11.57 3.50 6.27
N LEU A 134 11.20 3.77 5.02
CA LEU A 134 11.86 4.72 4.14
C LEU A 134 10.88 5.83 3.77
N SER A 135 11.25 7.08 4.05
CA SER A 135 10.50 8.23 3.53
C SER A 135 10.65 8.32 2.02
N ILE A 136 9.57 8.67 1.31
CA ILE A 136 9.59 8.91 -0.15
C ILE A 136 10.65 9.95 -0.53
N ARG A 137 10.97 10.88 0.38
CA ARG A 137 12.00 11.90 0.18
C ARG A 137 13.40 11.34 -0.02
N HIS A 138 13.67 10.11 0.44
CA HIS A 138 14.95 9.43 0.25
C HIS A 138 14.98 8.54 -0.98
N ILE A 139 13.85 8.38 -1.68
CA ILE A 139 13.75 7.63 -2.92
C ILE A 139 14.03 8.61 -4.07
N ALA A 140 14.93 8.24 -4.98
CA ALA A 140 15.19 8.99 -6.19
C ALA A 140 14.19 8.60 -7.29
N PHE A 141 14.07 7.30 -7.57
CA PHE A 141 13.10 6.74 -8.51
C PHE A 141 12.95 5.23 -8.31
N ALA A 142 11.88 4.68 -8.88
CA ALA A 142 11.68 3.24 -9.03
C ALA A 142 11.90 2.85 -10.50
N SER A 143 12.66 1.79 -10.76
CA SER A 143 12.80 1.22 -12.10
C SER A 143 12.37 -0.23 -12.12
N VAL A 144 11.77 -0.66 -13.23
CA VAL A 144 11.31 -2.04 -13.45
C VAL A 144 12.27 -2.72 -14.41
N SER A 145 12.67 -3.96 -14.11
CA SER A 145 13.51 -4.76 -15.01
C SER A 145 12.78 -5.12 -16.30
N THR A 146 13.54 -5.46 -17.34
CA THR A 146 13.02 -5.83 -18.67
C THR A 146 12.13 -7.07 -18.63
N ASP A 147 12.41 -8.01 -17.74
CA ASP A 147 11.60 -9.21 -17.51
C ASP A 147 10.29 -8.95 -16.73
N SER A 148 10.06 -7.71 -16.26
CA SER A 148 8.88 -7.31 -15.48
C SER A 148 8.58 -8.18 -14.26
N ILE A 149 9.62 -8.79 -13.68
CA ILE A 149 9.49 -9.58 -12.44
C ILE A 149 10.38 -9.04 -11.30
N SER A 150 11.16 -8.00 -11.56
CA SER A 150 11.90 -7.29 -10.53
C SER A 150 11.76 -5.77 -10.66
N MET A 151 11.88 -5.08 -9.53
CA MET A 151 12.02 -3.63 -9.50
C MET A 151 13.16 -3.24 -8.59
N LYS A 152 13.75 -2.10 -8.89
CA LYS A 152 14.81 -1.48 -8.11
C LYS A 152 14.33 -0.12 -7.62
N LEU A 153 14.36 0.07 -6.30
CA LEU A 153 14.24 1.39 -5.68
C LEU A 153 15.63 1.99 -5.57
N GLN A 154 15.88 3.05 -6.33
CA GLN A 154 17.11 3.82 -6.23
C GLN A 154 16.96 4.84 -5.11
N LEU A 155 17.88 4.82 -4.16
CA LEU A 155 17.92 5.78 -3.06
C LEU A 155 18.75 7.00 -3.45
N LYS A 156 18.44 8.15 -2.85
CA LYS A 156 19.20 9.38 -3.07
C LYS A 156 20.62 9.27 -2.48
N PRO A 157 21.62 10.00 -3.02
CA PRO A 157 23.02 9.88 -2.60
C PRO A 157 23.29 10.22 -1.13
N ASP A 158 22.42 11.02 -0.51
CA ASP A 158 22.46 11.40 0.90
C ASP A 158 21.98 10.30 1.84
N PHE A 159 21.36 9.23 1.32
CA PHE A 159 20.96 8.07 2.12
C PHE A 159 22.17 7.16 2.38
N PRO A 160 22.66 7.05 3.63
CA PRO A 160 23.91 6.36 3.90
C PRO A 160 23.78 4.84 3.74
N LYS A 161 24.88 4.19 3.30
CA LYS A 161 25.14 2.73 3.28
C LYS A 161 24.39 1.89 2.24
N ILE A 162 23.25 2.34 1.72
CA ILE A 162 22.46 1.57 0.75
C ILE A 162 22.13 2.48 -0.43
N SER A 163 22.62 2.14 -1.62
CA SER A 163 22.31 2.88 -2.84
C SER A 163 20.98 2.46 -3.45
N SER A 164 20.55 1.22 -3.23
CA SER A 164 19.32 0.69 -3.82
C SER A 164 18.79 -0.54 -3.12
N ILE A 165 17.51 -0.82 -3.33
CA ILE A 165 16.80 -2.00 -2.84
C ILE A 165 16.10 -2.66 -4.02
N THR A 166 16.35 -3.95 -4.23
CA THR A 166 15.69 -4.72 -5.29
C THR A 166 14.57 -5.57 -4.69
N PHE A 167 13.45 -5.67 -5.40
CA PHE A 167 12.31 -6.52 -5.06
C PHE A 167 11.96 -7.41 -6.25
N ALA A 168 11.75 -8.71 -6.03
CA ALA A 168 11.21 -9.62 -7.03
C ALA A 168 9.72 -9.88 -6.75
N THR A 169 8.87 -9.53 -7.72
CA THR A 169 7.41 -9.64 -7.63
C THR A 169 6.79 -9.54 -9.01
N SER A 170 5.59 -10.13 -9.21
CA SER A 170 4.83 -9.93 -10.45
C SER A 170 4.17 -8.55 -10.52
N ASP A 171 4.05 -7.83 -9.40
CA ASP A 171 3.28 -6.59 -9.31
C ASP A 171 4.12 -5.31 -9.53
N VAL A 172 5.33 -5.45 -10.08
CA VAL A 172 6.33 -4.37 -10.26
C VAL A 172 5.77 -3.12 -10.95
N GLN A 173 4.87 -3.29 -11.92
CA GLN A 173 4.27 -2.17 -12.64
C GLN A 173 3.36 -1.32 -11.75
N VAL A 174 2.57 -1.96 -10.89
CA VAL A 174 1.68 -1.27 -9.94
C VAL A 174 2.50 -0.59 -8.87
N ILE A 175 3.45 -1.32 -8.29
CA ILE A 175 4.32 -0.83 -7.22
C ILE A 175 5.13 0.38 -7.72
N SER A 176 5.75 0.28 -8.90
CA SER A 176 6.47 1.40 -9.52
C SER A 176 5.56 2.59 -9.77
N SER A 177 4.37 2.37 -10.35
CA SER A 177 3.41 3.46 -10.59
C SER A 177 2.98 4.17 -9.30
N MET A 178 2.74 3.44 -8.21
CA MET A 178 2.37 4.04 -6.92
C MET A 178 3.50 4.89 -6.35
N ILE A 179 4.74 4.41 -6.43
CA ILE A 179 5.91 5.16 -5.95
C ILE A 179 6.12 6.42 -6.79
N SER A 180 6.00 6.33 -8.12
CA SER A 180 6.05 7.49 -9.00
C SER A 180 4.99 8.53 -8.65
N SER A 181 3.73 8.12 -8.41
CA SER A 181 2.65 9.02 -8.01
C SER A 181 2.87 9.69 -6.64
N MET A 182 3.69 9.12 -5.75
CA MET A 182 4.09 9.78 -4.50
C MET A 182 5.32 10.67 -4.65
N LEU A 183 6.21 10.39 -5.61
CA LEU A 183 7.39 11.20 -5.90
C LEU A 183 7.02 12.49 -6.63
N ASP A 184 6.02 12.41 -7.50
CA ASP A 184 5.51 13.53 -8.28
C ASP A 184 4.05 13.81 -7.88
N PRO A 185 3.83 14.52 -6.77
CA PRO A 185 2.48 14.71 -6.26
C PRO A 185 1.59 15.59 -7.16
N PHE A 186 2.13 16.24 -8.21
CA PHE A 186 1.40 17.12 -9.13
C PHE A 186 2.08 17.25 -10.51
#